data_AF-A0A7J5YRS0-F1
#
_entry.id   AF-A0A7J5YRS0-F1
#
_cell.length_a   1.000
_cell.length_b   1.000
_cell.length_c   1.000
_cell.angle_alpha   90.00
_cell.angle_beta   90.00
_cell.angle_gamma   90.00
#
_symmetry.space_group_name_H-M   'P 1'
#
loop_
_entity.id
_entity.type
_entity.pdbx_description
1 polymer ?
#
loop_
_entity_poly.entity_id
_entity_poly.type
_entity_poly.pdbx_seq_one_letter_code
_entity_poly.pdbx_strand_id
1 'polypeptide(L)' 'MESPSQRYEARIEEGKLYYDKRWYHKSQAIYLESKDNTKISCVISSVGTNEIWVRKTSDSTKMRIYLGQLQRGAFIIRR' A
#
# COMPACT_ATOMS: atom_id res chain seq x y z
N MET A 1 10.34 22.41 -6.92
CA MET A 1 10.36 21.35 -7.95
C MET A 1 9.35 20.31 -7.51
N GLU A 2 8.12 20.39 -8.03
CA GLU A 2 7.14 19.33 -7.81
C GLU A 2 7.64 18.11 -8.57
N SER A 3 8.05 17.07 -7.85
CA SER A 3 8.41 15.79 -8.46
C SER A 3 7.25 15.38 -9.38
N PRO A 4 7.52 14.99 -10.64
CA PRO A 4 6.46 14.64 -11.58
C PRO A 4 5.55 13.64 -10.89
N SER A 5 4.25 13.92 -10.87
CA SER A 5 3.22 13.11 -10.23
C SER A 5 3.38 11.65 -10.63
N GLN A 6 4.20 10.91 -9.86
CA GLN A 6 4.55 9.56 -10.20
C GLN A 6 3.31 8.75 -9.91
N ARG A 7 2.53 8.52 -10.98
CA ARG A 7 1.32 7.72 -10.91
C ARG A 7 1.77 6.28 -10.79
N TYR A 8 1.66 5.76 -9.58
CA TYR A 8 1.91 4.35 -9.35
C TYR A 8 0.75 3.54 -9.94
N GLU A 9 1.09 2.49 -10.66
CA GLU A 9 0.13 1.55 -11.19
C GLU A 9 -0.43 0.71 -10.04
N ALA A 10 -1.57 1.14 -9.51
CA ALA A 10 -2.26 0.47 -8.42
C ALA A 10 -3.73 0.22 -8.81
N ARG A 11 -4.17 -1.04 -8.70
CA ARG A 11 -5.58 -1.46 -8.90
C ARG A 11 -5.94 -2.59 -7.94
N ILE A 12 -7.21 -2.75 -7.64
CA ILE A 12 -7.70 -3.87 -6.83
C ILE A 12 -8.66 -4.67 -7.68
N GLU A 13 -8.43 -5.98 -7.77
CA GLU A 13 -9.28 -6.92 -8.50
C GLU A 13 -9.41 -8.21 -7.68
N GLU A 14 -10.63 -8.74 -7.55
CA GLU A 14 -10.92 -10.01 -6.88
C GLU A 14 -10.30 -10.14 -5.46
N GLY A 15 -10.26 -9.06 -4.69
CA GLY A 15 -9.67 -9.05 -3.35
C GLY A 15 -8.13 -9.16 -3.33
N LYS A 16 -7.47 -8.83 -4.45
CA LYS A 16 -6.02 -8.72 -4.57
C LYS A 16 -5.64 -7.31 -4.98
N LEU A 17 -4.57 -6.78 -4.40
CA LEU A 17 -4.00 -5.50 -4.79
C LEU A 17 -2.94 -5.75 -5.86
N TYR A 18 -3.10 -5.17 -7.04
CA TYR A 18 -2.03 -5.04 -8.00
C TYR A 18 -1.28 -3.74 -7.74
N TYR A 19 0.03 -3.83 -7.57
CA TYR A 19 0.91 -2.68 -7.40
C TYR A 19 2.29 -2.99 -7.98
N ASP A 20 2.88 -2.06 -8.73
CA ASP A 20 4.23 -2.21 -9.31
C ASP A 20 4.40 -3.55 -10.06
N LYS A 21 3.46 -3.83 -10.97
CA LYS A 21 3.41 -5.06 -11.78
C LYS A 21 3.31 -6.37 -10.99
N ARG A 22 2.90 -6.31 -9.72
CA ARG A 22 2.75 -7.50 -8.85
C ARG A 22 1.42 -7.53 -8.14
N TRP A 23 0.93 -8.74 -7.91
CA TRP A 23 -0.26 -9.00 -7.11
C TRP A 23 0.11 -9.27 -5.66
N TYR A 24 -0.64 -8.64 -4.77
CA TYR A 24 -0.56 -8.78 -3.32
C TYR A 24 -1.90 -9.27 -2.76
N HIS A 25 -1.84 -10.13 -1.75
CA HIS A 25 -3.02 -10.74 -1.14
C HIS A 25 -3.07 -10.53 0.38
N LYS A 26 -4.21 -10.88 0.98
CA LYS A 26 -4.37 -10.92 2.43
C LYS A 26 -3.30 -11.80 3.09
N SER A 27 -2.85 -11.38 4.25
CA SER A 27 -1.78 -11.96 5.07
C SER A 27 -0.37 -11.86 4.47
N GLN A 28 -0.18 -11.12 3.39
CA GLN A 28 1.14 -10.89 2.83
C GLN A 28 1.87 -9.73 3.54
N ALA A 29 3.14 -9.95 3.89
CA ALA A 29 4.00 -8.93 4.45
C ALA A 29 4.51 -7.98 3.34
N ILE A 30 4.50 -6.69 3.63
CA ILE A 30 4.94 -5.61 2.75
C ILE A 30 5.65 -4.52 3.57
N TYR A 31 6.49 -3.72 2.92
CA TYR A 31 6.98 -2.47 3.49
C TYR A 31 6.21 -1.30 2.89
N LEU A 32 5.76 -0.39 3.74
CA LEU A 32 5.15 0.87 3.32
C LEU A 32 6.13 2.01 3.56
N GLU A 33 6.35 2.81 2.54
CA GLU A 33 7.17 4.01 2.57
C GLU A 33 6.24 5.22 2.48
N SER A 34 6.30 6.11 3.49
CA SER A 34 5.59 7.38 3.49
C SER A 34 6.42 8.47 2.81
N LYS A 35 5.80 9.64 2.55
CA LYS A 35 6.50 10.81 1.98
C LYS A 35 7.73 11.25 2.79
N ASP A 36 7.72 11.03 4.10
CA ASP A 36 8.84 11.33 5.00
C ASP A 36 10.00 10.31 4.91
N ASN A 37 9.97 9.40 3.93
CA ASN A 37 10.91 8.28 3.76
C ASN A 37 10.93 7.29 4.94
N THR A 38 9.91 7.31 5.79
CA THR A 38 9.75 6.34 6.87
C THR A 38 9.27 5.02 6.30
N LYS A 39 10.08 3.96 6.48
CA LYS A 39 9.73 2.59 6.12
C LYS A 39 9.04 1.90 7.29
N ILE A 40 7.85 1.36 7.03
CA ILE A 40 7.01 0.72 8.03
C ILE A 40 6.73 -0.70 7.56
N SER A 41 7.12 -1.68 8.38
CA SER A 41 6.80 -3.09 8.13
C SER A 41 5.33 -3.35 8.47
N CYS A 42 4.60 -3.89 7.50
CA CYS A 42 3.17 -4.07 7.56
C CYS A 42 2.76 -5.43 6.98
N VAL A 43 1.59 -5.92 7.38
CA VAL A 43 0.93 -7.10 6.81
C VAL A 43 -0.43 -6.68 6.28
N ILE A 44 -0.77 -7.06 5.04
CA ILE A 44 -2.10 -6.82 4.49
C ILE A 44 -3.10 -7.66 5.27
N SER A 45 -3.96 -7.01 6.04
CA SER A 45 -4.99 -7.67 6.85
C SER A 45 -6.29 -7.92 6.08
N SER A 46 -6.60 -7.06 5.10
CA SER A 46 -7.76 -7.20 4.22
C SER A 46 -7.56 -6.36 2.95
N VAL A 47 -8.19 -6.79 1.85
CA VAL A 47 -8.26 -6.05 0.58
C VAL A 47 -9.74 -5.82 0.31
N GLY A 48 -10.16 -4.56 0.31
CA GLY A 48 -11.53 -4.14 0.00
C GLY A 48 -11.72 -3.89 -1.48
N THR A 49 -12.67 -3.03 -1.85
CA THR A 49 -12.91 -2.67 -3.27
C THR A 49 -11.99 -1.52 -3.72
N ASN A 50 -11.87 -0.47 -2.90
CA ASN A 50 -11.08 0.74 -3.23
C ASN A 50 -10.04 1.06 -2.15
N GLU A 51 -9.77 0.13 -1.26
CA GLU A 51 -8.86 0.29 -0.15
C GLU A 51 -8.23 -1.04 0.28
N ILE A 52 -7.09 -0.96 0.94
CA ILE A 52 -6.48 -2.05 1.68
C ILE A 52 -6.39 -1.69 3.16
N TRP A 53 -6.51 -2.70 4.00
CA TRP A 53 -6.22 -2.59 5.42
C TRP A 53 -4.90 -3.29 5.68
N VAL A 54 -3.94 -2.57 6.25
CA VAL A 54 -2.67 -3.14 6.67
C VAL A 54 -2.53 -3.05 8.18
N ARG A 55 -1.81 -3.99 8.76
CA ARG A 55 -1.46 -4.02 10.17
C ARG A 55 0.04 -3.82 10.30
N LYS A 56 0.48 -2.79 11.00
CA LYS A 56 1.89 -2.56 11.33
C LYS A 56 2.40 -3.71 12.19
N THR A 57 3.60 -4.21 11.89
CA THR A 57 4.19 -5.30 12.67
C THR A 57 4.81 -4.82 13.98
N SER A 58 5.14 -3.54 14.09
CA SER A 58 5.76 -2.93 15.28
C SER A 58 4.82 -2.81 16.47
N ASP A 59 3.58 -2.40 16.23
CA ASP A 59 2.61 -2.03 17.28
C ASP A 59 1.23 -2.68 17.07
N SER A 60 1.09 -3.56 16.07
CA SER A 60 -0.19 -4.18 15.67
C SER A 60 -1.30 -3.19 15.30
N THR A 61 -0.98 -1.92 15.08
CA THR A 61 -1.96 -0.90 14.69
C THR A 61 -2.44 -1.17 13.27
N LYS A 62 -3.75 -1.10 13.06
CA LYS A 62 -4.36 -1.20 11.73
C LYS A 62 -4.44 0.18 11.09
N MET A 63 -4.08 0.26 9.82
CA MET A 63 -4.20 1.46 9.01
C MET A 63 -4.97 1.11 7.74
N ARG A 64 -5.78 2.06 7.28
CA ARG A 64 -6.49 1.96 6.00
C ARG A 64 -5.76 2.80 4.97
N ILE A 65 -5.53 2.24 3.80
CA ILE A 65 -4.89 2.91 2.67
C ILE A 65 -5.84 2.81 1.49
N TYR A 66 -6.29 3.97 1.01
CA TYR A 66 -7.13 4.04 -0.18
C TYR A 66 -6.29 3.83 -1.44
N LEU A 67 -6.89 3.22 -2.45
CA LEU A 67 -6.26 2.99 -3.75
C LEU A 67 -5.73 4.29 -4.36
N GLY A 68 -6.51 5.38 -4.28
CA GLY A 68 -6.08 6.70 -4.75
C GLY A 68 -4.86 7.27 -4.01
N GLN A 69 -4.59 6.85 -2.76
CA GLN A 69 -3.37 7.24 -2.05
C GLN A 69 -2.14 6.50 -2.58
N LEU A 70 -2.29 5.23 -2.96
CA LEU A 70 -1.24 4.46 -3.62
C LEU A 70 -0.94 5.04 -5.01
N GLN A 71 -1.98 5.29 -5.81
CA GLN A 71 -1.85 5.86 -7.16
C GLN A 71 -1.16 7.23 -7.17
N ARG A 72 -1.40 8.07 -6.16
CA ARG A 72 -0.78 9.39 -6.01
C ARG A 72 0.61 9.36 -5.36
N GLY A 73 1.09 8.19 -4.93
CA GLY A 73 2.38 8.06 -4.23
C GLY A 73 2.38 8.68 -2.83
N ALA A 74 1.22 8.82 -2.19
CA ALA A 74 1.17 9.20 -0.77
C ALA A 74 1.70 8.06 0.12
N PHE A 75 1.48 6.83 -0.32
CA PHE A 75 2.09 5.62 0.21
C PHE A 75 2.68 4.81 -0.94
N ILE A 76 3.89 4.29 -0.72
CA ILE A 76 4.60 3.46 -1.70
C ILE A 76 4.80 2.08 -1.08
N ILE A 77 4.46 1.03 -1.82
CA ILE A 77 4.70 -0.36 -1.38
C ILE A 77 6.09 -0.78 -1.87
N ARG A 78 6.92 -1.23 -0.94
CA ARG A 78 8.26 -1.79 -1.16
C ARG A 78 8.27 -3.26 -0.76
N ARG A 79 9.17 -4.03 -1.40
CA ARG A 79 9.49 -5.41 -1.04
C ARG A 79 10.58 -5.45 0.01
#